data_AF-A0A952SMQ3-F1
#
_entry.id   AF-A0A952SMQ3-F1
#
_cell.length_a   1.000
_cell.length_b   1.000
_cell.length_c   1.000
_cell.angle_alpha   90.00
_cell.angle_beta   90.00
_cell.angle_gamma   90.00
#
_symmetry.space_group_name_H-M   'P 1'
#
loop_
_entity.id
_entity.type
_entity.pdbx_description
1 polymer ?
#
loop_
_entity_poly.entity_id
_entity_poly.type
_entity_poly.pdbx_seq_one_letter_code
_entity_poly.pdbx_strand_id
1 'polypeptide(L)'
;MSVQRTPGVMCQCQAGTPVGNGTLARVWSTRSGPAGEGSSALSAVNTIIRALETQALVSMSWDDIKNAAELARATEGARPALSIGVTLSQAVYAFAVQQVATQYFHVREQGANRGKDVEGILSSAGGSPGNSWCAAFAFHCHREAADLLCADTTCPRTTRAVFMIFDGRKAGNLTFPKKSVLDGSRTPMAGDVFAMVSNPVNVSMLNSGKTPTMLNGHAGLVVSYDASTQTLTTIEGNTDSGGIEDGDGVYLRTDRMASPKLWGFMRPRPVWLS
;
A
#
# COMPACT_ATOMS: atom_id res chain seq x y z
N MET A 1 -18.17 8.74 -12.09
CA MET A 1 -17.97 9.43 -10.80
C MET A 1 -16.58 10.03 -10.84
N SER A 2 -16.45 11.36 -10.84
CA SER A 2 -15.14 12.00 -10.79
C SER A 2 -14.56 11.86 -9.39
N VAL A 3 -13.41 11.22 -9.26
CA VAL A 3 -12.62 11.30 -8.02
C VAL A 3 -12.27 12.78 -7.85
N GLN A 4 -12.83 13.42 -6.83
CA GLN A 4 -12.47 14.81 -6.52
C GLN A 4 -11.01 14.81 -6.06
N ARG A 5 -10.18 15.62 -6.73
CA ARG A 5 -8.78 15.84 -6.34
C ARG A 5 -8.71 16.15 -4.86
N THR A 6 -7.79 15.52 -4.13
CA THR A 6 -7.43 15.99 -2.80
C THR A 6 -6.82 17.40 -2.95
N PRO A 7 -7.44 18.46 -2.42
CA PRO A 7 -6.90 19.82 -2.59
C PRO A 7 -5.50 19.91 -1.93
N GLY A 8 -4.51 20.44 -2.66
CA GLY A 8 -3.18 20.77 -2.13
C GLY A 8 -2.03 19.83 -2.49
N VAL A 9 -2.21 18.85 -3.38
CA VAL A 9 -1.11 17.96 -3.81
C VAL A 9 -0.60 18.38 -5.19
N MET A 10 0.57 19.03 -5.23
CA MET A 10 1.31 19.22 -6.48
C MET A 10 2.15 17.96 -6.74
N CYS A 11 1.99 17.35 -7.92
CA CYS A 11 2.87 16.28 -8.37
C CYS A 11 4.32 16.79 -8.37
N GLN A 12 5.22 16.12 -7.66
CA GLN A 12 6.66 16.46 -7.64
C GLN A 12 7.30 16.37 -9.04
N CYS A 13 6.63 15.73 -9.99
CA CYS A 13 7.01 15.67 -11.39
C CYS A 13 6.85 16.98 -12.18
N GLN A 14 6.04 17.93 -11.69
CA GLN A 14 5.73 19.18 -12.40
C GLN A 14 6.51 20.39 -11.88
N ALA A 15 7.22 20.27 -10.75
CA ALA A 15 7.95 21.38 -10.15
C ALA A 15 9.45 21.29 -10.46
N GLY A 16 9.89 21.93 -11.54
CA GLY A 16 11.29 22.25 -11.81
C GLY A 16 11.88 23.31 -10.88
N THR A 17 11.52 23.33 -9.60
CA THR A 17 12.08 24.26 -8.59
C THR A 17 12.35 23.55 -7.27
N PRO A 18 13.56 23.68 -6.69
CA PRO A 18 13.89 23.09 -5.40
C PRO A 18 13.18 23.89 -4.30
N VAL A 19 12.22 23.25 -3.61
CA VAL A 19 11.62 23.83 -2.40
C VAL A 19 12.38 23.31 -1.19
N GLY A 20 12.79 24.25 -0.33
CA GLY A 20 13.77 24.06 0.71
C GLY A 20 13.39 23.09 1.84
N ASN A 21 14.42 22.38 2.31
CA ASN A 21 14.67 21.91 3.68
C ASN A 21 13.45 21.58 4.56
N GLY A 22 12.65 20.60 4.13
CA GLY A 22 11.89 19.73 5.02
C GLY A 22 12.73 18.51 5.39
N THR A 23 13.42 18.57 6.52
CA THR A 23 14.36 17.54 7.00
C THR A 23 13.63 16.24 7.35
N LEU A 24 13.79 15.21 6.51
CA LEU A 24 14.19 13.82 6.81
C LEU A 24 14.37 13.02 5.49
N ALA A 25 15.24 13.50 4.62
CA ALA A 25 15.85 12.70 3.55
C ALA A 25 17.35 12.99 3.54
N ARG A 26 18.10 12.23 4.35
CA ARG A 26 19.56 12.20 4.44
C ARG A 26 19.91 10.78 4.88
N VAL A 27 20.77 9.99 4.26
CA VAL A 27 21.72 10.12 3.14
C VAL A 27 21.91 8.69 2.65
N TRP A 28 21.74 8.41 1.35
CA TRP A 28 22.45 7.32 0.69
C TRP A 28 23.13 7.88 -0.55
N SER A 29 24.43 8.17 -0.36
CA SER A 29 25.52 8.09 -1.34
C SER A 29 25.15 8.23 -2.82
N THR A 30 25.25 9.47 -3.32
CA THR A 30 25.55 9.74 -4.73
C THR A 30 26.96 9.26 -5.04
N ARG A 31 27.11 8.00 -5.44
CA ARG A 31 28.19 7.61 -6.35
C ARG A 31 27.61 7.61 -7.74
N SER A 32 27.85 8.70 -8.47
CA SER A 32 27.81 8.74 -9.92
C SER A 32 28.87 7.75 -10.43
N GLY A 33 28.45 6.50 -10.60
CA GLY A 33 29.15 5.57 -11.49
C GLY A 33 29.05 6.06 -12.93
N PRO A 34 29.94 5.58 -13.83
CA PRO A 34 29.87 5.95 -15.24
C PRO A 34 28.49 5.55 -15.79
N ALA A 35 27.94 6.37 -16.69
CA ALA A 35 26.72 6.10 -17.43
C ALA A 35 26.89 4.81 -18.25
N GLY A 36 26.70 3.67 -17.59
CA GLY A 36 26.60 2.35 -18.19
C GLY A 36 25.13 2.09 -18.48
N GLU A 37 24.82 1.86 -19.75
CA GLU A 37 23.65 1.16 -20.30
C GLU A 37 22.44 1.07 -19.36
N GLY A 38 21.48 1.97 -19.61
CA GLY A 38 20.22 2.00 -18.89
C GLY A 38 19.60 0.61 -18.77
N SER A 39 19.33 0.20 -17.54
CA SER A 39 18.22 -0.68 -17.21
C SER A 39 17.01 -0.19 -18.00
N SER A 40 16.71 -0.85 -19.12
CA SER A 40 15.62 -0.42 -19.99
C SER A 40 14.32 -0.50 -19.19
N ALA A 41 13.33 0.35 -19.47
CA ALA A 41 12.03 0.28 -18.82
C ALA A 41 11.44 -1.15 -18.82
N LEU A 42 11.77 -1.93 -19.86
CA LEU A 42 11.44 -3.35 -19.98
C LEU A 42 12.16 -4.24 -18.94
N SER A 43 13.45 -4.00 -18.67
CA SER A 43 14.19 -4.68 -17.59
C SER A 43 13.56 -4.40 -16.22
N ALA A 44 13.22 -3.14 -15.96
CA ALA A 44 12.55 -2.74 -14.73
C ALA A 44 11.17 -3.42 -14.60
N VAL A 45 10.37 -3.44 -15.67
CA VAL A 45 9.07 -4.16 -15.71
C VAL A 45 9.25 -5.65 -15.44
N ASN A 46 10.21 -6.32 -16.09
CA ASN A 46 10.47 -7.74 -15.89
C ASN A 46 10.88 -8.04 -14.44
N THR A 47 11.65 -7.15 -13.82
CA THR A 47 12.08 -7.26 -12.42
C THR A 47 10.88 -7.14 -11.48
N ILE A 48 9.99 -6.16 -11.72
CA ILE A 48 8.75 -5.97 -10.96
C ILE A 48 7.84 -7.19 -11.09
N ILE A 49 7.60 -7.69 -12.31
CA ILE A 49 6.76 -8.87 -12.55
C ILE A 49 7.31 -10.07 -11.78
N ARG A 50 8.62 -10.35 -11.91
CA ARG A 50 9.26 -11.46 -11.19
C ARG A 50 9.18 -11.29 -9.68
N ALA A 51 9.40 -10.09 -9.17
CA ALA A 51 9.29 -9.81 -7.73
C ALA A 51 7.88 -10.10 -7.21
N LEU A 52 6.83 -9.77 -7.97
CA LEU A 52 5.45 -10.05 -7.60
C LEU A 52 5.08 -11.54 -7.76
N GLU A 53 5.55 -12.19 -8.83
CA GLU A 53 5.33 -13.64 -9.07
C GLU A 53 6.01 -14.50 -8.00
N THR A 54 7.26 -14.18 -7.68
CA THR A 54 8.05 -14.88 -6.65
C THR A 54 7.76 -14.35 -5.25
N GLN A 55 6.97 -13.28 -5.16
CA GLN A 55 6.60 -12.60 -3.93
C GLN A 55 7.82 -12.19 -3.08
N ALA A 56 8.91 -11.82 -3.76
CA ALA A 56 10.16 -11.43 -3.15
C ALA A 56 10.12 -9.95 -2.74
N LEU A 57 10.70 -9.64 -1.58
CA LEU A 57 11.05 -8.27 -1.21
C LEU A 57 12.29 -7.84 -1.99
N VAL A 58 12.08 -7.14 -3.09
CA VAL A 58 13.13 -6.57 -3.93
C VAL A 58 13.10 -5.05 -3.78
N SER A 59 14.27 -4.43 -3.70
CA SER A 59 14.41 -2.97 -3.79
C SER A 59 14.91 -2.59 -5.17
N MET A 60 14.34 -1.53 -5.76
CA MET A 60 14.76 -0.94 -7.03
C MET A 60 15.00 0.56 -6.87
N SER A 61 15.71 1.17 -7.81
CA SER A 61 15.81 2.64 -7.82
C SER A 61 14.44 3.26 -8.17
N TRP A 62 14.16 4.46 -7.65
CA TRP A 62 12.92 5.16 -8.02
C TRP A 62 12.87 5.51 -9.51
N ASP A 63 14.02 5.72 -10.15
CA ASP A 63 14.07 6.01 -11.59
C ASP A 63 13.67 4.77 -12.41
N ASP A 64 14.11 3.56 -12.03
CA ASP A 64 13.66 2.32 -12.67
C ASP A 64 12.14 2.11 -12.52
N ILE A 65 11.59 2.39 -11.33
CA ILE A 65 10.16 2.26 -11.08
C ILE A 65 9.36 3.29 -11.90
N LYS A 66 9.85 4.53 -12.01
CA LYS A 66 9.22 5.58 -12.85
C LYS A 66 9.27 5.22 -14.32
N ASN A 67 10.40 4.71 -14.82
CA ASN A 67 10.55 4.23 -16.19
C ASN A 67 9.57 3.07 -16.48
N ALA A 68 9.41 2.13 -15.53
CA ALA A 68 8.42 1.06 -15.65
C ALA A 68 6.98 1.60 -15.66
N ALA A 69 6.68 2.64 -14.87
CA ALA A 69 5.37 3.27 -14.84
C ALA A 69 5.05 4.02 -16.13
N GLU A 70 6.02 4.70 -16.74
CA GLU A 70 5.87 5.32 -18.06
C GLU A 70 5.52 4.28 -19.13
N LEU A 71 6.23 3.15 -19.14
CA LEU A 71 5.92 2.04 -20.04
C LEU A 71 4.53 1.45 -19.76
N ALA A 72 4.15 1.32 -18.48
CA ALA A 72 2.83 0.84 -18.09
C ALA A 72 1.71 1.76 -18.60
N ARG A 73 1.86 3.08 -18.46
CA ARG A 73 0.92 4.08 -18.99
C ARG A 73 0.80 4.01 -20.50
N ALA A 74 1.92 3.93 -21.20
CA ALA A 74 1.96 3.83 -22.66
C ALA A 74 1.27 2.56 -23.20
N THR A 75 1.16 1.51 -22.37
CA THR A 75 0.63 0.20 -22.76
C THR A 75 -0.74 -0.13 -22.15
N GLU A 76 -1.37 0.80 -21.43
CA GLU A 76 -2.59 0.55 -20.65
C GLU A 76 -3.79 0.07 -21.51
N GLY A 77 -3.80 0.41 -22.81
CA GLY A 77 -4.79 -0.08 -23.77
C GLY A 77 -4.59 -1.53 -24.24
N ALA A 78 -3.39 -2.10 -24.09
CA ALA A 78 -3.05 -3.43 -24.60
C ALA A 78 -3.46 -4.58 -23.66
N ARG A 79 -3.75 -4.27 -22.38
CA ARG A 79 -4.18 -5.20 -21.31
C ARG A 79 -3.52 -6.60 -21.37
N PRO A 80 -2.19 -6.73 -21.43
CA PRO A 80 -1.58 -8.04 -21.24
C PRO A 80 -1.93 -8.50 -19.82
N ALA A 81 -2.75 -9.53 -19.70
CA ALA A 81 -2.97 -10.19 -18.42
C ALA A 81 -1.66 -10.88 -18.05
N LEU A 82 -1.02 -10.40 -16.97
CA LEU A 82 0.14 -11.07 -16.40
C LEU A 82 -0.28 -12.43 -15.82
N SER A 83 0.68 -13.32 -15.61
CA SER A 83 0.48 -14.62 -14.91
C SER A 83 -0.27 -14.45 -13.57
N ILE A 84 -0.05 -13.33 -12.90
CA ILE A 84 -0.67 -12.90 -11.64
C ILE A 84 -2.06 -12.25 -11.79
N GLY A 85 -2.63 -12.22 -13.00
CA GLY A 85 -4.00 -11.78 -13.26
C GLY A 85 -4.27 -10.29 -13.06
N VAL A 86 -3.23 -9.44 -13.17
CA VAL A 86 -3.36 -7.96 -13.11
C VAL A 86 -2.72 -7.29 -14.32
N THR A 87 -3.05 -6.01 -14.50
CA THR A 87 -2.42 -5.16 -15.54
C THR A 87 -1.02 -4.74 -15.12
N LEU A 88 -0.22 -4.32 -16.09
CA LEU A 88 1.12 -3.78 -15.82
C LEU A 88 1.06 -2.53 -14.92
N SER A 89 0.11 -1.62 -15.14
CA SER A 89 -0.12 -0.45 -14.27
C SER A 89 -0.33 -0.86 -12.81
N GLN A 90 -1.14 -1.90 -12.58
CA GLN A 90 -1.40 -2.39 -11.23
C GLN A 90 -0.15 -3.04 -10.62
N ALA A 91 0.61 -3.81 -11.39
CA ALA A 91 1.84 -4.45 -10.93
C ALA A 91 2.90 -3.41 -10.50
N VAL A 92 3.16 -2.40 -11.33
CA VAL A 92 4.10 -1.33 -11.00
C VAL A 92 3.64 -0.55 -9.76
N TYR A 93 2.34 -0.24 -9.69
CA TYR A 93 1.78 0.45 -8.52
C TYR A 93 1.90 -0.37 -7.23
N ALA A 94 1.54 -1.65 -7.26
CA ALA A 94 1.67 -2.58 -6.15
C ALA A 94 3.11 -2.66 -5.62
N PHE A 95 4.08 -2.79 -6.54
CA PHE A 95 5.49 -2.82 -6.19
C PHE A 95 5.95 -1.51 -5.55
N ALA A 96 5.56 -0.35 -6.12
CA ALA A 96 5.88 0.95 -5.54
C ALA A 96 5.33 1.10 -4.12
N VAL A 97 4.09 0.69 -3.86
CA VAL A 97 3.47 0.73 -2.52
C VAL A 97 4.26 -0.12 -1.52
N GLN A 98 4.64 -1.34 -1.90
CA GLN A 98 5.47 -2.22 -1.07
C GLN A 98 6.83 -1.57 -0.77
N GLN A 99 7.49 -0.98 -1.77
CA GLN A 99 8.77 -0.33 -1.60
C GLN A 99 8.68 0.94 -0.75
N VAL A 100 7.59 1.70 -0.83
CA VAL A 100 7.34 2.79 0.14
C VAL A 100 7.21 2.21 1.54
N ALA A 101 6.37 1.19 1.75
CA ALA A 101 6.10 0.64 3.08
C ALA A 101 7.36 0.15 3.80
N THR A 102 8.32 -0.45 3.09
CA THR A 102 9.59 -0.92 3.68
C THR A 102 10.49 0.23 4.15
N GLN A 103 10.35 1.43 3.59
CA GLN A 103 11.10 2.60 4.04
C GLN A 103 10.70 3.02 5.46
N TYR A 104 9.50 2.67 5.91
CA TYR A 104 8.97 3.06 7.23
C TYR A 104 9.31 2.08 8.36
N PHE A 105 10.12 1.02 8.14
CA PHE A 105 10.48 0.08 9.21
C PHE A 105 11.23 0.72 10.40
N HIS A 106 11.78 1.92 10.22
CA HIS A 106 12.44 2.69 11.28
C HIS A 106 11.45 3.45 12.18
N VAL A 107 10.18 3.63 11.76
CA VAL A 107 9.21 4.44 12.49
C VAL A 107 8.82 3.76 13.79
N ARG A 108 8.94 4.52 14.89
CA ARG A 108 8.51 4.13 16.23
C ARG A 108 7.73 5.26 16.87
N GLU A 109 6.79 4.89 17.72
CA GLU A 109 6.00 5.80 18.54
C GLU A 109 6.87 6.51 19.60
N GLN A 110 6.55 7.76 19.88
CA GLN A 110 7.16 8.58 20.93
C GLN A 110 6.07 8.92 21.96
N GLY A 111 5.59 7.88 22.65
CA GLY A 111 4.35 7.91 23.45
C GLY A 111 3.17 7.34 22.65
N ALA A 112 2.08 6.98 23.35
CA ALA A 112 0.96 6.24 22.75
C ALA A 112 0.35 6.95 21.54
N ASN A 113 0.54 6.38 20.35
CA ASN A 113 0.09 6.94 19.07
C ASN A 113 0.68 8.33 18.76
N ARG A 114 1.92 8.60 19.18
CA ARG A 114 2.61 9.90 19.01
C ARG A 114 3.95 9.76 18.31
N GLY A 115 4.53 10.90 17.95
CA GLY A 115 5.85 11.01 17.33
C GLY A 115 5.77 11.68 15.96
N LYS A 116 6.85 12.34 15.55
CA LYS A 116 6.88 13.16 14.32
C LYS A 116 6.40 12.38 13.09
N ASP A 117 6.90 11.17 12.88
CA ASP A 117 6.56 10.36 11.71
C ASP A 117 5.13 9.83 11.80
N VAL A 118 4.71 9.37 12.99
CA VAL A 118 3.34 8.89 13.26
C VAL A 118 2.30 9.99 13.03
N GLU A 119 2.57 11.20 13.54
CA GLU A 119 1.70 12.36 13.34
C GLU A 119 1.66 12.82 11.87
N GLY A 120 2.78 12.69 11.14
CA GLY A 120 2.83 12.91 9.69
C GLY A 120 1.95 11.92 8.91
N ILE A 121 2.04 10.62 9.24
CA ILE A 121 1.19 9.56 8.68
C ILE A 121 -0.29 9.85 8.97
N LEU A 122 -0.65 10.14 10.23
CA LEU A 122 -2.00 10.49 10.63
C LEU A 122 -2.54 11.69 9.86
N SER A 123 -1.78 12.78 9.80
CA SER A 123 -2.16 14.00 9.10
C SER A 123 -2.43 13.74 7.61
N SER A 124 -1.63 12.88 6.96
CA SER A 124 -1.84 12.52 5.56
C SER A 124 -3.23 11.93 5.33
N ALA A 125 -3.73 11.13 6.26
CA ALA A 125 -5.05 10.51 6.24
C ALA A 125 -6.18 11.38 6.85
N GLY A 126 -5.87 12.60 7.31
CA GLY A 126 -6.83 13.48 7.99
C GLY A 126 -7.05 13.14 9.47
N GLY A 127 -6.17 12.34 10.06
CA GLY A 127 -6.16 12.01 11.48
C GLY A 127 -5.53 13.10 12.35
N SER A 128 -5.85 13.07 13.64
CA SER A 128 -5.24 13.90 14.68
C SER A 128 -4.20 13.10 15.48
N PRO A 129 -3.18 13.74 16.07
CA PRO A 129 -2.23 13.08 16.97
C PRO A 129 -2.91 12.27 18.08
N GLY A 130 -2.36 11.11 18.42
CA GLY A 130 -2.90 10.21 19.45
C GLY A 130 -3.97 9.23 18.95
N ASN A 131 -4.41 9.35 17.70
CA ASN A 131 -5.28 8.34 17.08
C ASN A 131 -4.45 7.11 16.65
N SER A 132 -5.05 5.92 16.72
CA SER A 132 -4.51 4.72 16.04
C SER A 132 -4.25 5.00 14.57
N TRP A 133 -3.13 4.51 14.05
CA TRP A 133 -2.59 4.93 12.76
C TRP A 133 -2.36 3.80 11.76
N CYS A 134 -2.81 2.57 12.03
CA CYS A 134 -2.66 1.42 11.12
C CYS A 134 -3.30 1.67 9.73
N ALA A 135 -4.53 2.17 9.70
CA ALA A 135 -5.20 2.49 8.44
C ALA A 135 -4.60 3.73 7.78
N ALA A 136 -4.24 4.73 8.59
CA ALA A 136 -3.56 5.93 8.10
C ALA A 136 -2.24 5.56 7.40
N PHE A 137 -1.48 4.61 7.94
CA PHE A 137 -0.26 4.08 7.35
C PHE A 137 -0.51 3.43 5.99
N ALA A 138 -1.51 2.55 5.87
CA ALA A 138 -1.85 1.95 4.58
C ALA A 138 -2.20 3.01 3.52
N PHE A 139 -3.03 4.01 3.87
CA PHE A 139 -3.31 5.14 2.98
C PHE A 139 -2.05 5.93 2.63
N HIS A 140 -1.20 6.21 3.62
CA HIS A 140 0.01 6.99 3.45
C HIS A 140 0.94 6.37 2.42
N CYS A 141 1.21 5.06 2.50
CA CYS A 141 2.05 4.36 1.53
C CYS A 141 1.43 4.39 0.13
N HIS A 142 0.10 4.24 0.02
CA HIS A 142 -0.60 4.32 -1.25
C HIS A 142 -0.53 5.70 -1.90
N ARG A 143 -0.65 6.75 -1.09
CA ARG A 143 -0.56 8.15 -1.53
C ARG A 143 0.86 8.48 -1.97
N GLU A 144 1.86 8.17 -1.17
CA GLU A 144 3.26 8.47 -1.48
C GLU A 144 3.72 7.71 -2.74
N ALA A 145 3.36 6.44 -2.89
CA ALA A 145 3.63 5.69 -4.11
C ALA A 145 2.94 6.31 -5.33
N ALA A 146 1.70 6.79 -5.20
CA ALA A 146 1.00 7.46 -6.29
C ALA A 146 1.68 8.79 -6.66
N ASP A 147 2.04 9.61 -5.67
CA ASP A 147 2.73 10.90 -5.85
C ASP A 147 4.07 10.70 -6.59
N LEU A 148 4.86 9.70 -6.21
CA LEU A 148 6.13 9.34 -6.87
C LEU A 148 5.96 8.91 -8.32
N LEU A 149 4.80 8.33 -8.64
CA LEU A 149 4.43 7.82 -9.95
C LEU A 149 3.65 8.81 -10.81
N CYS A 150 3.42 10.03 -10.31
CA CYS A 150 2.61 11.05 -10.98
C CYS A 150 1.15 10.61 -11.18
N ALA A 151 0.61 9.92 -10.17
CA ALA A 151 -0.75 9.40 -10.15
C ALA A 151 -1.48 9.88 -8.89
N ASP A 152 -2.80 9.72 -8.87
CA ASP A 152 -3.59 9.68 -7.65
C ASP A 152 -3.83 8.20 -7.25
N THR A 153 -4.37 7.97 -6.05
CA THR A 153 -4.72 6.64 -5.55
C THR A 153 -6.21 6.52 -5.29
N THR A 154 -6.77 5.35 -5.59
CA THR A 154 -8.12 4.99 -5.15
C THR A 154 -8.17 4.46 -3.72
N CYS A 155 -7.03 4.40 -3.00
CA CYS A 155 -7.00 4.00 -1.59
C CYS A 155 -7.77 5.03 -0.75
N PRO A 156 -8.76 4.61 0.07
CA PRO A 156 -9.55 5.54 0.85
C PRO A 156 -8.70 6.34 1.85
N ARG A 157 -8.90 7.66 1.86
CA ARG A 157 -8.33 8.53 2.88
C ARG A 157 -9.12 8.40 4.19
N THR A 158 -8.69 7.48 5.05
CA THR A 158 -9.34 7.20 6.34
C THR A 158 -8.35 6.71 7.38
N THR A 159 -8.63 7.02 8.65
CA THR A 159 -7.91 6.46 9.81
C THR A 159 -8.58 5.21 10.38
N ARG A 160 -9.70 4.76 9.80
CA ARG A 160 -10.50 3.65 10.32
C ARG A 160 -10.27 2.38 9.49
N ALA A 161 -9.61 1.39 10.10
CA ALA A 161 -9.23 0.15 9.43
C ALA A 161 -10.37 -0.53 8.66
N VAL A 162 -11.52 -0.70 9.30
CA VAL A 162 -12.68 -1.36 8.70
C VAL A 162 -13.27 -0.57 7.53
N PHE A 163 -13.11 0.75 7.52
CA PHE A 163 -13.64 1.62 6.47
C PHE A 163 -12.82 1.53 5.18
N MET A 164 -11.57 1.06 5.24
CA MET A 164 -10.77 0.80 4.03
C MET A 164 -11.52 -0.09 3.03
N ILE A 165 -12.20 -1.13 3.52
CA ILE A 165 -12.96 -2.03 2.65
C ILE A 165 -14.23 -1.35 2.11
N PHE A 166 -14.98 -0.68 2.97
CA PHE A 166 -16.26 -0.09 2.62
C PHE A 166 -16.10 1.10 1.66
N ASP A 167 -15.23 2.04 2.01
CA ASP A 167 -14.93 3.19 1.16
C ASP A 167 -14.15 2.76 -0.08
N GLY A 168 -13.34 1.71 0.02
CA GLY A 168 -12.69 1.08 -1.13
C GLY A 168 -13.69 0.57 -2.16
N ARG A 169 -14.72 -0.15 -1.70
CA ARG A 169 -15.81 -0.62 -2.57
C ARG A 169 -16.54 0.56 -3.23
N LYS A 170 -16.82 1.63 -2.48
CA LYS A 170 -17.42 2.86 -3.05
C LYS A 170 -16.53 3.53 -4.10
N ALA A 171 -15.22 3.49 -3.90
CA ALA A 171 -14.23 3.99 -4.88
C ALA A 171 -14.06 3.05 -6.10
N GLY A 172 -14.80 1.93 -6.16
CA GLY A 172 -14.70 0.96 -7.25
C GLY A 172 -13.43 0.11 -7.19
N ASN A 173 -12.87 -0.09 -5.99
CA ASN A 173 -11.78 -1.04 -5.78
C ASN A 173 -12.31 -2.46 -5.73
N LEU A 174 -11.48 -3.40 -6.20
CA LEU A 174 -11.75 -4.81 -5.99
C LEU A 174 -11.63 -5.11 -4.49
N THR A 175 -12.70 -5.65 -3.90
CA THR A 175 -12.70 -6.15 -2.51
C THR A 175 -13.07 -7.62 -2.51
N PHE A 176 -12.36 -8.44 -1.74
CA PHE A 176 -12.63 -9.88 -1.66
C PHE A 176 -12.38 -10.42 -0.25
N PRO A 177 -13.24 -11.33 0.24
CA PRO A 177 -13.10 -11.89 1.58
C PRO A 177 -11.98 -12.91 1.66
N LYS A 178 -11.49 -13.18 2.87
CA LYS A 178 -10.57 -14.27 3.22
C LYS A 178 -11.02 -15.60 2.63
N LYS A 179 -12.33 -15.88 2.65
CA LYS A 179 -12.90 -17.11 2.06
C LYS A 179 -12.52 -17.29 0.59
N SER A 180 -12.56 -16.22 -0.20
CA SER A 180 -12.18 -16.26 -1.62
C SER A 180 -10.70 -16.53 -1.83
N VAL A 181 -9.87 -16.30 -0.81
CA VAL A 181 -8.46 -16.67 -0.88
C VAL A 181 -8.26 -18.13 -0.51
N LEU A 182 -8.93 -18.59 0.54
CA LEU A 182 -8.86 -19.99 0.98
C LEU A 182 -9.44 -20.97 -0.04
N ASP A 183 -10.42 -20.56 -0.85
CA ASP A 183 -10.97 -21.38 -1.94
C ASP A 183 -10.22 -21.22 -3.27
N GLY A 184 -9.16 -20.40 -3.30
CA GLY A 184 -8.33 -20.17 -4.48
C GLY A 184 -8.96 -19.31 -5.57
N SER A 185 -10.16 -18.75 -5.36
CA SER A 185 -10.80 -17.87 -6.35
C SER A 185 -10.16 -16.49 -6.47
N ARG A 186 -9.37 -16.08 -5.47
CA ARG A 186 -8.64 -14.81 -5.40
C ARG A 186 -7.28 -14.98 -4.75
N THR A 187 -6.30 -14.23 -5.22
CA THR A 187 -4.95 -14.20 -4.64
C THR A 187 -4.62 -12.77 -4.20
N PRO A 188 -4.37 -12.53 -2.90
CA PRO A 188 -3.77 -11.28 -2.43
C PRO A 188 -2.41 -11.07 -3.07
N MET A 189 -2.06 -9.81 -3.31
CA MET A 189 -0.76 -9.44 -3.85
C MET A 189 -0.18 -8.26 -3.09
N ALA A 190 1.10 -7.97 -3.31
CA ALA A 190 1.76 -6.79 -2.78
C ALA A 190 0.92 -5.53 -3.02
N GLY A 191 0.82 -4.66 -2.03
CA GLY A 191 0.05 -3.42 -2.12
C GLY A 191 -1.47 -3.60 -2.02
N ASP A 192 -2.01 -4.81 -1.87
CA ASP A 192 -3.38 -4.96 -1.37
C ASP A 192 -3.43 -4.51 0.10
N VAL A 193 -4.56 -3.95 0.52
CA VAL A 193 -4.83 -3.62 1.93
C VAL A 193 -5.65 -4.76 2.53
N PHE A 194 -5.16 -5.37 3.62
CA PHE A 194 -5.99 -6.28 4.41
C PHE A 194 -6.78 -5.51 5.47
N ALA A 195 -7.93 -6.04 5.87
CA ALA A 195 -8.70 -5.49 6.99
C ALA A 195 -9.19 -6.58 7.94
N MET A 196 -9.12 -6.26 9.23
CA MET A 196 -9.51 -7.09 10.35
C MET A 196 -10.53 -6.36 11.21
N VAL A 197 -11.43 -7.12 11.81
CA VAL A 197 -12.38 -6.63 12.81
C VAL A 197 -11.83 -6.90 14.21
N SER A 198 -12.17 -6.08 15.20
CA SER A 198 -11.74 -6.30 16.59
C SER A 198 -12.33 -7.57 17.22
N ASN A 199 -13.54 -7.96 16.82
CA ASN A 199 -14.23 -9.17 17.28
C ASN A 199 -14.57 -10.09 16.09
N PRO A 200 -14.10 -11.35 16.05
CA PRO A 200 -14.35 -12.30 14.96
C PRO A 200 -15.83 -12.49 14.58
N VAL A 201 -16.76 -12.36 15.53
CA VAL A 201 -18.20 -12.45 15.28
C VAL A 201 -18.65 -11.43 14.21
N ASN A 202 -17.95 -10.31 14.12
CA ASN A 202 -18.30 -9.21 13.23
C ASN A 202 -17.73 -9.35 11.80
N VAL A 203 -16.94 -10.38 11.50
CA VAL A 203 -16.42 -10.62 10.13
C VAL A 203 -17.57 -10.71 9.12
N SER A 204 -18.66 -11.38 9.49
CA SER A 204 -19.84 -11.53 8.63
C SER A 204 -20.51 -10.18 8.29
N MET A 205 -20.39 -9.16 9.16
CA MET A 205 -21.04 -7.87 8.97
C MET A 205 -20.49 -7.11 7.76
N LEU A 206 -19.21 -7.28 7.43
CA LEU A 206 -18.58 -6.62 6.27
C LEU A 206 -19.05 -7.21 4.93
N ASN A 207 -19.60 -8.42 4.93
CA ASN A 207 -20.19 -9.02 3.73
C ASN A 207 -21.58 -8.44 3.40
N SER A 208 -22.27 -7.85 4.39
CA SER A 208 -23.65 -7.38 4.24
C SER A 208 -23.80 -6.13 3.36
N GLY A 209 -22.70 -5.48 2.98
CA GLY A 209 -22.71 -4.21 2.23
C GLY A 209 -23.25 -3.02 3.02
N LYS A 210 -23.72 -3.22 4.25
CA LYS A 210 -24.12 -2.15 5.16
C LYS A 210 -22.89 -1.44 5.70
N THR A 211 -23.01 -0.14 5.94
CA THR A 211 -21.96 0.63 6.61
C THR A 211 -21.73 0.03 8.01
N PRO A 212 -20.51 -0.43 8.32
CA PRO A 212 -20.22 -0.97 9.63
C PRO A 212 -20.30 0.16 10.68
N THR A 213 -21.01 -0.09 11.77
CA THR A 213 -21.04 0.80 12.95
C THR A 213 -19.81 0.63 13.84
N MET A 214 -18.91 -0.29 13.50
CA MET A 214 -17.70 -0.57 14.26
C MET A 214 -16.66 0.53 14.07
N LEU A 215 -16.09 0.97 15.19
CA LEU A 215 -14.99 1.93 15.22
C LEU A 215 -13.61 1.23 15.18
N ASN A 216 -13.53 -0.02 15.64
CA ASN A 216 -12.26 -0.68 15.94
C ASN A 216 -11.98 -1.86 14.99
N GLY A 217 -10.72 -2.03 14.65
CA GLY A 217 -10.19 -3.09 13.81
C GLY A 217 -8.75 -2.77 13.42
N HIS A 218 -8.18 -3.58 12.54
CA HIS A 218 -6.79 -3.42 12.11
C HIS A 218 -6.65 -3.52 10.60
N ALA A 219 -5.67 -2.83 10.04
CA ALA A 219 -5.39 -2.85 8.62
C ALA A 219 -3.89 -2.72 8.37
N GLY A 220 -3.46 -3.15 7.21
CA GLY A 220 -2.09 -3.00 6.75
C GLY A 220 -1.93 -3.47 5.32
N LEU A 221 -0.70 -3.52 4.86
CA LEU A 221 -0.36 -3.80 3.48
C LEU A 221 0.07 -5.25 3.33
N VAL A 222 -0.47 -5.93 2.33
CA VAL A 222 0.02 -7.23 1.89
C VAL A 222 1.37 -7.04 1.22
N VAL A 223 2.31 -7.93 1.54
CA VAL A 223 3.61 -8.06 0.88
C VAL A 223 3.63 -9.30 -0.01
N SER A 224 3.19 -10.43 0.54
CA SER A 224 3.20 -11.73 -0.15
C SER A 224 2.10 -12.65 0.38
N TYR A 225 1.69 -13.61 -0.43
CA TYR A 225 0.77 -14.68 -0.03
C TYR A 225 1.16 -16.02 -0.65
N ASP A 226 1.73 -16.91 0.14
CA ASP A 226 2.02 -18.27 -0.30
C ASP A 226 0.76 -19.13 -0.15
N ALA A 227 0.15 -19.48 -1.29
CA ALA A 227 -1.06 -20.30 -1.32
C ALA A 227 -0.83 -21.75 -0.83
N SER A 228 0.39 -22.27 -0.94
CA SER A 228 0.71 -23.64 -0.55
C SER A 228 0.76 -23.81 0.97
N THR A 229 1.27 -22.79 1.67
CA THR A 229 1.35 -22.76 3.14
C THR A 229 0.24 -21.90 3.76
N GLN A 230 -0.56 -21.22 2.95
CA GLN A 230 -1.51 -20.18 3.35
C GLN A 230 -0.87 -19.07 4.19
N THR A 231 0.42 -18.80 3.99
CA THR A 231 1.15 -17.77 4.73
C THR A 231 0.92 -16.41 4.09
N LEU A 232 0.39 -15.45 4.86
CA LEU A 232 0.19 -14.08 4.42
C LEU A 232 1.20 -13.16 5.11
N THR A 233 2.11 -12.61 4.31
CA THR A 233 3.08 -11.63 4.81
C THR A 233 2.54 -10.21 4.64
N THR A 234 2.68 -9.39 5.66
CA THR A 234 2.16 -8.02 5.70
C THR A 234 3.16 -7.03 6.31
N ILE A 235 3.03 -5.75 5.96
CA ILE A 235 3.65 -4.62 6.66
C ILE A 235 2.55 -3.79 7.29
N GLU A 236 2.69 -3.53 8.59
CA GLU A 236 1.64 -2.93 9.40
C GLU A 236 2.22 -1.84 10.28
N GLY A 237 1.57 -0.67 10.29
CA GLY A 237 1.81 0.37 11.30
C GLY A 237 0.95 0.16 12.54
N ASN A 238 1.29 0.84 13.63
CA ASN A 238 0.59 0.78 14.91
C ASN A 238 0.43 -0.67 15.42
N THR A 239 1.50 -1.44 15.29
CA THR A 239 1.65 -2.79 15.86
C THR A 239 3.01 -2.90 16.55
N ASP A 240 3.23 -3.96 17.33
CA ASP A 240 4.45 -4.15 18.14
C ASP A 240 5.28 -5.35 17.65
N SER A 241 6.15 -5.95 18.46
CA SER A 241 6.79 -7.22 18.11
C SER A 241 5.88 -8.44 18.33
N GLY A 242 4.86 -8.34 19.19
CA GLY A 242 4.02 -9.46 19.66
C GLY A 242 2.74 -9.74 18.87
N GLY A 243 2.29 -8.84 18.01
CA GLY A 243 1.10 -9.03 17.16
C GLY A 243 -0.06 -8.12 17.51
N ILE A 244 0.09 -7.27 18.53
CA ILE A 244 -1.02 -6.56 19.16
C ILE A 244 -1.46 -5.39 18.25
N GLU A 245 -2.77 -5.16 18.22
CA GLU A 245 -3.41 -3.97 17.63
C GLU A 245 -3.12 -2.79 18.60
N ASP A 246 -2.58 -1.67 18.11
CA ASP A 246 -2.11 -0.51 18.92
C ASP A 246 -0.70 -0.67 19.52
N GLY A 247 0.24 -1.15 18.71
CA GLY A 247 1.65 -1.26 19.10
C GLY A 247 2.53 -0.08 18.64
N ASP A 248 3.83 -0.19 18.88
CA ASP A 248 4.76 0.93 18.91
C ASP A 248 5.40 1.31 17.56
N GLY A 249 5.07 0.67 16.44
CA GLY A 249 5.78 0.94 15.19
C GLY A 249 5.29 0.23 13.95
N VAL A 250 6.18 0.18 12.94
CA VAL A 250 5.97 -0.53 11.69
C VAL A 250 6.72 -1.87 11.70
N TYR A 251 5.99 -2.96 11.43
CA TYR A 251 6.55 -4.32 11.49
C TYR A 251 6.08 -5.19 10.32
N LEU A 252 6.92 -6.18 9.98
CA LEU A 252 6.60 -7.28 9.08
C LEU A 252 5.90 -8.40 9.88
N ARG A 253 4.82 -8.99 9.35
CA ARG A 253 4.10 -10.14 9.93
C ARG A 253 3.89 -11.23 8.90
N THR A 254 3.66 -12.46 9.34
CA THR A 254 3.40 -13.62 8.47
C THR A 254 2.17 -14.45 8.90
N ASP A 255 1.51 -14.09 9.99
CA ASP A 255 0.47 -14.90 10.66
C ASP A 255 -0.97 -14.50 10.32
N ARG A 256 -1.14 -13.44 9.51
CA ARG A 256 -2.44 -12.77 9.35
C ARG A 256 -3.52 -13.65 8.75
N MET A 257 -3.15 -14.58 7.87
CA MET A 257 -4.11 -15.53 7.30
C MET A 257 -4.70 -16.47 8.35
N ALA A 258 -3.99 -16.80 9.43
CA ALA A 258 -4.51 -17.66 10.49
C ALA A 258 -5.56 -16.94 11.36
N SER A 259 -5.58 -15.60 11.36
CA SER A 259 -6.43 -14.84 12.26
C SER A 259 -7.92 -15.04 11.97
N PRO A 260 -8.75 -15.33 13.00
CA PRO A 260 -10.21 -15.38 12.84
C PRO A 260 -10.83 -13.98 12.68
N LYS A 261 -10.07 -12.92 12.96
CA LYS A 261 -10.48 -11.52 12.79
C LYS A 261 -10.30 -11.01 11.37
N LEU A 262 -9.47 -11.68 10.55
CA LEU A 262 -9.22 -11.28 9.17
C LEU A 262 -10.49 -11.44 8.34
N TRP A 263 -11.02 -10.32 7.86
CA TRP A 263 -12.15 -10.33 6.95
C TRP A 263 -11.71 -10.61 5.53
N GLY A 264 -10.70 -9.91 5.04
CA GLY A 264 -10.31 -9.94 3.63
C GLY A 264 -9.52 -8.72 3.19
N PHE A 265 -9.63 -8.40 1.91
CA PHE A 265 -8.69 -7.54 1.20
C PHE A 265 -9.39 -6.52 0.31
N MET A 266 -8.71 -5.40 0.07
CA MET A 266 -9.02 -4.40 -0.94
C MET A 266 -7.79 -4.19 -1.82
N ARG A 267 -7.99 -4.04 -3.13
CA ARG A 267 -6.95 -3.68 -4.09
C ARG A 267 -7.13 -2.24 -4.60
N PRO A 268 -6.40 -1.25 -4.05
CA PRO A 268 -6.31 0.08 -4.63
C PRO A 268 -5.62 0.06 -5.99
N ARG A 269 -5.92 1.07 -6.80
CA ARG A 269 -5.40 1.25 -8.16
C ARG A 269 -4.81 2.64 -8.31
N PRO A 270 -3.81 2.83 -9.17
CA PRO A 270 -3.37 4.16 -9.56
C PRO A 270 -4.45 4.82 -10.44
N VAL A 271 -4.54 6.15 -10.37
CA VAL A 271 -5.29 6.99 -11.31
C VAL A 271 -4.29 7.94 -11.95
N TRP A 272 -3.80 7.59 -13.13
CA TRP A 272 -2.78 8.37 -13.82
C TRP A 272 -3.25 9.79 -14.09
N LEU A 273 -2.43 10.77 -13.74
CA LEU A 273 -2.70 12.17 -14.03
C LEU A 273 -2.32 12.44 -15.49
N SER A 274 -3.24 13.08 -16.21
CA SER A 274 -3.04 13.58 -17.58
C SER A 274 -2.19 14.83 -17.61
#